data_AF-A0A3C1MX15-F1
#
_entry.id   AF-A0A3C1MX15-F1
#
_cell.length_a   1.000
_cell.length_b   1.000
_cell.length_c   1.000
_cell.angle_alpha   90.00
_cell.angle_beta   90.00
_cell.angle_gamma   90.00
#
_symmetry.space_group_name_H-M   'P 1'
#
loop_
_entity.id
_entity.type
_entity.pdbx_description
1 polymer ?
#
loop_
_entity_poly.entity_id
_entity_poly.type
_entity_poly.pdbx_seq_one_letter_code
_entity_poly.pdbx_strand_id
1 'polypeptide(L)'
;QAEWIRAYFFRELMPVLTPIGLDPAHPFPRVLNKSLNFAVELSGRDAFGRNSGAAVVQAPRSLPRVIRMPEAIAGCEYGFVFLSSILHAHVDELFSGMTVQGC
;
A
#
# COMPACT_ATOMS: atom_id res chain seq x y z
N GLN A 1 13.19 -14.13 0.80
CA GLN A 1 12.04 -13.48 1.47
C GLN A 1 11.42 -12.38 0.61
N ALA A 2 12.21 -11.40 0.13
CA ALA A 2 11.71 -10.28 -0.68
C ALA A 2 10.90 -10.69 -1.93
N GLU A 3 11.36 -11.68 -2.70
CA GLU A 3 10.63 -12.14 -3.90
C GLU A 3 9.24 -12.70 -3.57
N TRP A 4 9.12 -13.46 -2.49
CA TRP A 4 7.84 -13.99 -2.02
C TRP A 4 6.91 -12.86 -1.57
N ILE A 5 7.45 -11.86 -0.86
CA ILE A 5 6.69 -10.68 -0.41
C ILE A 5 6.17 -9.90 -1.62
N ARG A 6 7.03 -9.66 -2.62
CA ARG A 6 6.67 -9.01 -3.88
C ARG A 6 5.53 -9.78 -4.57
N ALA A 7 5.70 -11.08 -4.78
CA ALA A 7 4.68 -11.92 -5.42
C ALA A 7 3.35 -11.92 -4.64
N TYR A 8 3.41 -11.96 -3.30
CA TYR A 8 2.23 -11.87 -2.44
C TYR A 8 1.54 -10.51 -2.57
N PHE A 9 2.30 -9.41 -2.61
CA PHE A 9 1.75 -8.07 -2.81
C PHE A 9 0.98 -7.97 -4.14
N PHE A 10 1.61 -8.34 -5.26
CA PHE A 10 0.97 -8.24 -6.57
C PHE A 10 -0.24 -9.16 -6.74
N ARG A 11 -0.20 -10.36 -6.15
CA ARG A 11 -1.28 -11.35 -6.30
C ARG A 11 -2.45 -11.10 -5.36
N GLU A 12 -2.19 -10.78 -4.09
CA GLU A 12 -3.21 -10.76 -3.03
C GLU A 12 -3.58 -9.36 -2.59
N LEU A 13 -2.62 -8.43 -2.52
CA LEU A 13 -2.83 -7.11 -1.92
C LEU A 13 -3.21 -6.06 -2.96
N MET A 14 -2.43 -5.93 -4.03
CA MET A 14 -2.60 -4.89 -5.05
C MET A 14 -4.03 -4.83 -5.63
N PRO A 15 -4.72 -5.96 -5.93
CA PRO A 15 -6.07 -5.91 -6.51
C PRO A 15 -7.16 -5.38 -5.55
N VAL A 16 -6.89 -5.38 -4.24
CA VAL A 16 -7.87 -4.99 -3.21
C VAL A 16 -7.51 -3.69 -2.50
N LEU A 17 -6.35 -3.09 -2.83
CA LEU A 17 -5.95 -1.79 -2.33
C LEU A 17 -6.58 -0.69 -3.17
N THR A 18 -7.12 0.32 -2.50
CA THR A 18 -7.73 1.47 -3.18
C THR A 18 -6.92 2.72 -2.86
N PRO A 19 -6.10 3.23 -3.80
CA PRO A 19 -5.46 4.52 -3.66
C PRO A 19 -6.48 5.64 -3.90
N ILE A 20 -6.50 6.64 -3.02
CA ILE A 20 -7.37 7.81 -3.12
C ILE A 20 -6.48 9.05 -3.14
N GLY A 21 -6.42 9.75 -4.28
CA GLY A 21 -5.69 11.02 -4.38
C GLY A 21 -6.34 12.11 -3.52
N LEU A 22 -5.53 12.88 -2.82
CA LEU A 22 -5.97 14.07 -2.08
C LEU A 22 -5.78 15.30 -2.97
N ASP A 23 -6.87 16.02 -3.22
CA ASP A 23 -6.89 17.25 -4.00
C ASP A 23 -7.68 18.32 -3.22
N PRO A 24 -7.13 19.53 -3.02
CA PRO A 24 -7.83 20.64 -2.34
C PRO A 24 -9.21 20.98 -2.93
N ALA A 25 -9.45 20.69 -4.21
CA ALA A 25 -10.74 20.95 -4.84
C ALA A 25 -11.87 20.01 -4.40
N HIS A 26 -11.55 18.94 -3.66
CA HIS A 26 -12.51 17.91 -3.23
C HIS A 26 -12.48 17.74 -1.70
N PRO A 27 -13.63 17.40 -1.07
CA PRO A 27 -13.66 17.12 0.36
C PRO A 27 -12.78 15.91 0.70
N PHE A 28 -12.16 15.94 1.88
CA PHE A 28 -11.31 14.85 2.35
C PHE A 28 -12.07 13.50 2.35
N PRO A 29 -11.47 12.43 1.82
CA PRO A 29 -12.16 11.16 1.67
C PRO A 29 -12.54 10.56 3.02
N ARG A 30 -13.66 9.83 3.05
CA ARG A 30 -14.10 9.14 4.27
C ARG A 30 -13.14 7.99 4.58
N VAL A 31 -12.31 8.18 5.60
CA VAL A 31 -11.41 7.14 6.11
C VAL A 31 -12.20 6.16 6.97
N LEU A 32 -12.10 4.86 6.64
CA LEU A 32 -12.82 3.82 7.38
C LEU A 32 -12.24 3.65 8.78
N ASN A 33 -13.08 3.64 9.81
CA ASN A 33 -12.63 3.44 11.18
C ASN A 33 -12.09 2.01 11.40
N LYS A 34 -11.04 1.87 12.22
CA LYS A 34 -10.30 0.61 12.49
C LYS A 34 -9.74 -0.06 11.23
N SER A 35 -9.52 0.70 10.16
CA SER A 35 -8.77 0.25 8.99
C SER A 35 -7.34 0.76 9.04
N LEU A 36 -6.46 0.16 8.24
CA LEU A 36 -5.08 0.61 8.10
C LEU A 36 -5.06 1.54 6.90
N ASN A 37 -4.63 2.77 7.12
CA ASN A 37 -4.59 3.80 6.09
C ASN A 37 -3.17 4.32 6.03
N PHE A 38 -2.60 4.32 4.84
CA PHE A 38 -1.29 4.91 4.56
C PHE A 38 -1.53 6.28 3.94
N ALA A 39 -0.98 7.32 4.54
CA ALA A 39 -0.87 8.62 3.87
C ALA A 39 0.43 8.59 3.08
N VAL A 40 0.37 8.87 1.79
CA VAL A 40 1.51 8.80 0.88
C VAL A 40 1.73 10.18 0.30
N GLU A 41 2.93 10.72 0.47
CA GLU A 41 3.33 11.95 -0.18
C GLU A 41 3.83 11.63 -1.59
N LEU A 42 3.27 12.32 -2.57
CA LEU A 42 3.52 12.09 -3.98
C LEU A 42 4.13 13.35 -4.60
N SER A 43 5.08 13.13 -5.50
CA SER A 43 5.71 14.17 -6.30
C SER A 43 5.64 13.82 -7.78
N GLY A 44 5.53 14.83 -8.62
CA GLY A 44 5.38 14.67 -10.07
C GLY A 44 4.00 15.07 -10.57
N ARG A 45 3.73 14.73 -11.82
CA ARG A 45 2.44 14.95 -12.47
C ARG A 45 1.85 13.60 -12.81
N ASP A 46 0.59 13.39 -12.44
CA ASP A 46 -0.15 12.23 -12.92
C ASP A 46 -0.28 12.26 -14.46
N ALA A 47 -0.79 11.17 -15.05
CA ALA A 47 -1.04 11.09 -16.50
C ALA A 47 -1.98 12.18 -17.05
N PHE A 48 -2.62 12.96 -16.18
CA PHE A 48 -3.54 14.05 -16.49
C PHE A 48 -2.95 15.44 -16.18
N GLY A 49 -1.67 15.52 -15.81
CA GLY A 49 -0.97 16.78 -15.54
C GLY A 49 -1.30 17.43 -14.19
N ARG A 50 -1.97 16.72 -13.27
CA ARG A 50 -2.34 17.23 -11.95
C ARG A 50 -1.25 16.93 -10.95
N ASN A 51 -1.00 17.90 -10.06
CA ASN A 51 -0.13 17.73 -8.89
C ASN A 51 -0.99 17.25 -7.72
N SER A 52 -1.26 15.96 -7.64
CA SER A 52 -1.85 15.36 -6.45
C SER A 52 -0.71 15.12 -5.45
N GLY A 53 -0.38 16.13 -4.64
CA GLY A 53 0.77 16.08 -3.73
C GLY A 53 0.68 15.03 -2.62
N ALA A 54 -0.51 14.47 -2.40
CA ALA A 54 -0.73 13.43 -1.41
C ALA A 54 -1.82 12.45 -1.85
N ALA A 55 -1.77 11.24 -1.32
CA ALA A 55 -2.79 10.22 -1.48
C ALA A 55 -2.99 9.44 -0.18
N VAL A 56 -4.12 8.77 -0.04
CA VAL A 56 -4.39 7.83 1.03
C VAL A 56 -4.64 6.45 0.42
N VAL A 57 -3.88 5.46 0.85
CA VAL A 57 -4.10 4.05 0.49
C VAL A 57 -4.84 3.37 1.63
N GLN A 58 -6.04 2.88 1.35
CA GLN A 58 -6.87 2.21 2.35
C GLN A 58 -6.74 0.69 2.19
N ALA A 59 -6.30 0.01 3.25
CA ALA A 59 -6.26 -1.45 3.29
C ALA A 59 -7.54 -2.01 3.96
N PRO A 60 -8.33 -2.84 3.25
CA PRO A 60 -9.54 -3.45 3.79
C PRO A 60 -9.31 -4.16 5.13
N ARG A 61 -10.31 -4.13 6.00
CA ARG A 61 -10.25 -4.81 7.32
C ARG A 61 -10.23 -6.34 7.20
N SER A 62 -10.65 -6.87 6.06
CA SER A 62 -10.58 -8.31 5.75
C SER A 62 -9.15 -8.82 5.58
N LEU A 63 -8.19 -7.92 5.32
CA LEU A 63 -6.79 -8.32 5.15
C LEU A 63 -6.14 -8.68 6.50
N PRO A 64 -5.39 -9.80 6.56
CA PRO A 64 -4.65 -10.16 7.76
C PRO A 64 -3.56 -9.10 8.06
N ARG A 65 -3.48 -8.65 9.31
CA ARG A 65 -2.45 -7.68 9.74
C ARG A 65 -1.07 -8.32 9.91
N VAL A 66 -1.06 -9.61 10.20
CA VAL A 66 0.14 -10.45 10.35
C VAL A 66 -0.03 -11.62 9.41
N ILE A 67 0.88 -11.75 8.46
CA ILE A 67 0.82 -12.75 7.39
C ILE A 67 1.88 -13.80 7.69
N ARG A 68 1.46 -15.06 7.78
CA ARG A 68 2.38 -16.19 7.95
C ARG A 68 3.11 -16.45 6.64
N MET A 69 4.43 -16.52 6.71
CA MET A 69 5.28 -16.90 5.59
C MET A 69 5.45 -18.42 5.55
N PRO A 70 5.60 -19.03 4.36
CA PRO A 70 5.96 -20.44 4.26
C PRO A 70 7.29 -20.72 4.96
N GLU A 71 7.40 -21.85 5.66
CA GLU A 71 8.60 -22.23 6.43
C GLU A 71 9.87 -22.21 5.57
N ALA A 72 9.80 -22.70 4.33
CA ALA A 72 10.92 -22.67 3.37
C ALA A 72 11.42 -21.25 3.04
N ILE A 73 10.55 -20.24 3.15
CA ILE A 73 10.88 -18.83 2.91
C ILE A 73 11.28 -18.14 4.22
N ALA A 74 10.64 -18.49 5.33
CA ALA A 74 10.89 -17.95 6.66
C ALA A 74 12.23 -18.42 7.25
N GLY A 75 12.65 -19.66 6.97
CA GLY A 75 13.78 -20.31 7.63
C GLY A 75 13.46 -20.80 9.05
N CYS A 76 12.19 -20.73 9.46
CA CYS A 76 11.70 -21.20 10.75
C CYS A 76 10.23 -21.64 10.65
N GLU A 77 9.77 -22.46 11.59
CA GLU A 77 8.41 -23.01 11.61
C GLU A 77 7.30 -21.93 11.63
N TYR A 78 7.59 -20.79 12.27
CA TYR A 78 6.65 -19.69 12.49
C TYR A 78 7.23 -18.33 12.07
N GLY A 79 7.39 -18.14 10.76
CA GLY A 79 7.73 -16.83 10.19
C GLY A 79 6.50 -15.97 9.92
N PHE A 80 6.57 -14.68 10.26
CA PHE A 80 5.51 -13.71 10.01
C PHE A 80 6.05 -12.40 9.47
N VAL A 81 5.20 -11.72 8.69
CA VAL A 81 5.45 -10.36 8.20
C VAL A 81 4.22 -9.49 8.45
N PHE A 82 4.43 -8.24 8.83
CA PHE A 82 3.33 -7.28 8.97
C PHE A 82 2.84 -6.82 7.61
N LEU A 83 1.52 -6.71 7.47
CA LEU A 83 0.90 -6.10 6.29
C LEU A 83 1.44 -4.69 6.05
N SER A 84 1.64 -3.91 7.11
CA SER A 84 2.18 -2.56 7.02
C SER A 84 3.58 -2.53 6.40
N SER A 85 4.44 -3.49 6.73
CA SER A 85 5.78 -3.60 6.16
C SER A 85 5.75 -3.95 4.68
N ILE A 86 4.84 -4.83 4.26
CA ILE A 86 4.66 -5.18 2.85
C ILE A 86 4.17 -3.98 2.05
N LEU A 87 3.16 -3.28 2.59
CA LEU A 87 2.61 -2.09 1.96
C LEU A 87 3.68 -1.01 1.83
N HIS A 88 4.38 -0.68 2.91
CA HIS A 88 5.45 0.33 2.90
C HIS A 88 6.55 0.02 1.87
N ALA A 89 6.85 -1.26 1.61
CA ALA A 89 7.87 -1.67 0.65
C ALA A 89 7.43 -1.62 -0.84
N HIS A 90 6.13 -1.57 -1.11
CA HIS A 90 5.57 -1.71 -2.47
C HIS A 90 4.43 -0.72 -2.78
N VAL A 91 4.21 0.29 -1.92
CA VAL A 91 3.12 1.26 -2.08
C VAL A 91 3.31 2.11 -3.34
N ASP A 92 4.55 2.29 -3.78
CA ASP A 92 4.95 2.95 -5.02
C ASP A 92 4.36 2.30 -6.27
N GLU A 93 4.18 0.98 -6.26
CA GLU A 93 3.58 0.23 -7.37
C GLU A 93 2.10 0.61 -7.61
N LEU A 94 1.42 1.24 -6.63
CA LEU A 94 0.05 1.73 -6.78
C LEU A 94 -0.04 3.07 -7.54
N PHE A 95 1.08 3.77 -7.70
CA PHE A 95 1.12 5.15 -8.22
C PHE A 95 1.94 5.24 -9.50
N SER A 96 1.45 4.62 -10.58
CA SER A 96 2.10 4.66 -11.88
C SER A 96 2.29 6.10 -12.40
N GLY A 97 3.53 6.51 -12.62
CA GLY A 97 3.87 7.83 -13.17
C GLY A 97 4.08 8.92 -12.12
N MET A 98 4.00 8.61 -10.82
CA MET A 98 4.33 9.53 -9.73
C MET A 98 5.43 8.95 -8.85
N THR A 99 6.21 9.81 -8.22
CA THR A 99 7.28 9.40 -7.30
C THR A 99 6.80 9.56 -5.86
N VAL A 100 6.75 8.45 -5.13
CA VAL A 100 6.50 8.45 -3.68
C VAL A 100 7.68 9.05 -2.95
N GLN A 101 7.43 10.09 -2.14
CA GLN A 101 8.44 10.74 -1.30
C GLN A 101 8.50 10.13 0.11
N GLY A 102 7.36 9.66 0.61
CA GLY A 102 7.26 9.02 1.91
C GLY A 102 5.86 8.50 2.20
N CYS A 103 5.76 7.65 3.23
CA CYS A 103 4.50 7.12 3.74
C CYS A 103 4.60 6.72 5.22
#